data_AF-A0A2V8NHK1-F1
#
_entry.id   AF-A0A2V8NHK1-F1
#
_cell.length_a   1.000
_cell.length_b   1.000
_cell.length_c   1.000
_cell.angle_alpha   90.00
_cell.angle_beta   90.00
_cell.angle_gamma   90.00
#
_symmetry.space_group_name_H-M   'P 1'
#
loop_
_entity.id
_entity.type
_entity.pdbx_description
1 polymer ?
#
loop_
_entity_poly.entity_id
_entity_poly.type
_entity_poly.pdbx_seq_one_letter_code
_entity_poly.pdbx_strand_id
1 'polypeptide(L)'
;MDGLSSSLAVLTAMITPAVLISASGTMILSTSTRLGRVVDRVRSLSDRLQEVSSTDEKSEFFEEKRAMLYDQLDKLTSRSRLLQRALTTFYLAVGVFVATSVAIGVVAFFGGHASWIPVATGLIGAFFLFYGSMLLVFEARLALSTTHAEMDFIWRTSKRLVPKELAEQHKTHFVHFRRRRDD
;
A
#
# COMPACT_ATOMS: atom_id res chain seq x y z
N MET A 1 -17.91 0.44 46.80
CA MET A 1 -17.39 -0.50 45.77
C MET A 1 -17.23 0.19 44.42
N ASP A 2 -17.42 1.51 44.36
CA ASP A 2 -17.67 2.25 43.10
C ASP A 2 -16.37 2.68 42.39
N GLY A 3 -15.28 2.87 43.13
CA GLY A 3 -13.98 3.26 42.58
C GLY A 3 -13.30 2.16 41.74
N LEU A 4 -13.47 0.89 42.12
CA LEU A 4 -12.93 -0.24 41.36
C LEU A 4 -13.72 -0.43 40.06
N SER A 5 -15.04 -0.39 40.12
CA SER A 5 -15.91 -0.48 38.94
C SER A 5 -15.65 0.64 37.94
N SER A 6 -15.42 1.87 38.41
CA SER A 6 -15.06 3.01 37.56
C SER A 6 -13.69 2.81 36.89
N SER A 7 -12.66 2.41 37.64
CA SER A 7 -11.33 2.11 37.09
C SER A 7 -11.36 1.01 36.03
N LEU A 8 -12.14 -0.05 36.26
CA LEU A 8 -12.32 -1.13 35.30
C LEU A 8 -13.04 -0.67 34.02
N ALA A 9 -14.05 0.20 34.15
CA ALA A 9 -14.75 0.77 33.00
C ALA A 9 -13.81 1.61 32.11
N VAL A 10 -12.92 2.39 32.73
CA VAL A 10 -11.90 3.19 32.03
C VAL A 10 -10.92 2.29 31.28
N LEU A 11 -10.35 1.29 31.96
CA LEU A 11 -9.45 0.32 31.33
C LEU A 11 -10.13 -0.44 30.17
N THR A 12 -11.40 -0.80 30.33
CA THR A 12 -12.20 -1.45 29.28
C THR A 12 -12.43 -0.52 28.08
N ALA A 13 -12.71 0.76 28.32
CA ALA A 13 -12.87 1.75 27.27
C ALA A 13 -11.58 1.97 26.45
N MET A 14 -10.41 1.78 27.07
CA MET A 14 -9.10 1.86 26.39
C MET A 14 -8.80 0.65 25.48
N ILE A 15 -9.56 -0.44 25.57
CA ILE A 15 -9.39 -1.61 24.69
C ILE A 15 -9.69 -1.23 23.24
N THR A 16 -10.73 -0.44 22.99
CA THR A 16 -11.13 -0.04 21.62
C THR A 16 -9.99 0.67 20.86
N PRO A 17 -9.40 1.78 21.37
CA PRO A 17 -8.27 2.40 20.69
C PRO A 17 -7.05 1.47 20.62
N ALA A 18 -6.80 0.60 21.62
CA ALA A 18 -5.69 -0.36 21.58
C ALA A 18 -5.81 -1.38 20.43
N VAL A 19 -7.01 -1.90 20.19
CA VAL A 19 -7.28 -2.82 19.06
C VAL A 19 -7.10 -2.08 17.72
N LEU A 20 -7.57 -0.84 17.61
CA LEU A 20 -7.41 -0.04 16.40
C LEU A 20 -5.94 0.33 16.13
N ILE A 21 -5.16 0.62 17.17
CA ILE A 21 -3.69 0.81 17.06
C ILE A 21 -3.04 -0.47 16.53
N SER A 22 -3.42 -1.64 17.07
CA SER A 22 -2.87 -2.92 16.63
C SER A 22 -3.19 -3.21 15.16
N ALA A 23 -4.44 -3.02 14.74
CA ALA A 23 -4.85 -3.13 13.34
C ALA A 23 -4.06 -2.17 12.44
N SER A 24 -3.93 -0.91 12.84
CA SER A 24 -3.12 0.09 12.14
C SER A 24 -1.65 -0.34 12.02
N GLY A 25 -1.09 -0.90 13.10
CA GLY A 25 0.28 -1.41 13.13
C GLY A 25 0.51 -2.53 12.11
N THR A 26 -0.44 -3.45 11.96
CA THR A 26 -0.35 -4.49 10.93
C THR A 26 -0.39 -3.91 9.51
N MET A 27 -1.25 -2.91 9.26
CA MET A 27 -1.31 -2.22 7.97
C MET A 27 -0.02 -1.46 7.66
N ILE A 28 0.55 -0.78 8.66
CA ILE A 28 1.85 -0.09 8.56
C ILE A 28 2.93 -1.09 8.18
N LEU A 29 3.07 -2.19 8.92
CA LEU A 29 4.10 -3.20 8.65
C LEU A 29 3.95 -3.80 7.25
N SER A 30 2.73 -4.15 6.86
CA SER A 30 2.43 -4.69 5.53
C SER A 30 2.74 -3.69 4.41
N THR A 31 2.52 -2.40 4.64
CA THR A 31 2.79 -1.33 3.67
C THR A 31 4.28 -0.99 3.60
N SER A 32 4.98 -0.93 4.74
CA SER A 32 6.42 -0.70 4.82
C SER A 32 7.21 -1.79 4.11
N THR A 33 6.82 -3.05 4.27
CA THR A 33 7.45 -4.17 3.53
C THR A 33 7.19 -4.10 2.02
N ARG A 34 6.00 -3.66 1.59
CA ARG A 34 5.72 -3.39 0.17
C ARG A 34 6.57 -2.23 -0.37
N LEU A 35 6.67 -1.14 0.38
CA LEU A 35 7.45 0.03 0.00
C LEU A 35 8.94 -0.29 -0.12
N GLY A 36 9.50 -1.05 0.82
CA GLY A 36 10.89 -1.51 0.75
C GLY A 36 11.17 -2.24 -0.57
N ARG A 37 10.33 -3.22 -0.93
CA ARG A 37 10.44 -3.95 -2.21
C ARG A 37 10.34 -3.04 -3.44
N VAL A 38 9.48 -2.03 -3.41
CA VAL A 38 9.38 -1.05 -4.52
C VAL A 38 10.65 -0.21 -4.62
N VAL A 39 11.18 0.29 -3.49
CA VAL A 39 12.41 1.08 -3.43
C VAL A 39 13.62 0.25 -3.90
N ASP A 40 13.71 -1.00 -3.49
CA ASP A 40 14.78 -1.90 -3.94
C ASP A 40 14.71 -2.14 -5.46
N ARG A 41 13.51 -2.30 -6.02
CA ARG A 41 13.31 -2.42 -7.48
C ARG A 41 13.67 -1.13 -8.22
N VAL A 42 13.33 0.04 -7.67
CA VAL A 42 13.73 1.35 -8.22
C VAL A 42 15.25 1.48 -8.26
N ARG A 43 15.94 1.13 -7.17
CA ARG A 43 17.42 1.15 -7.11
C ARG A 43 18.03 0.23 -8.16
N SER A 44 17.61 -1.04 -8.20
CA SER A 44 18.11 -1.99 -9.19
C SER A 44 17.88 -1.55 -10.64
N LEU A 45 16.73 -0.91 -10.92
CA LEU A 45 16.42 -0.41 -12.25
C LEU A 45 17.26 0.82 -12.62
N SER A 46 17.51 1.70 -11.66
CA SER A 46 18.41 2.85 -11.80
C SER A 46 19.83 2.41 -12.11
N ASP A 47 20.36 1.41 -11.39
CA ASP A 47 21.71 0.89 -11.60
C ASP A 47 21.84 0.30 -13.02
N ARG A 48 20.84 -0.47 -13.48
CA ARG A 48 20.79 -1.01 -14.84
C ARG A 48 20.70 0.08 -15.91
N LEU A 49 19.93 1.14 -15.65
CA LEU A 49 19.84 2.27 -16.56
C LEU A 49 21.20 2.98 -16.66
N GLN A 50 21.93 3.11 -15.56
CA GLN A 50 23.26 3.71 -15.55
C GLN A 50 24.29 2.86 -16.30
N GLU A 51 24.24 1.54 -16.14
CA GLU A 51 25.10 0.58 -16.88
C GLU A 51 24.87 0.69 -18.39
N VAL A 52 23.62 0.60 -18.83
CA VAL A 52 23.21 0.78 -20.25
C VAL A 52 23.51 2.21 -20.74
N SER A 53 23.58 3.18 -19.81
CA SER A 53 23.96 4.56 -20.11
C SER A 53 25.45 4.76 -20.39
N SER A 54 26.28 3.97 -19.70
CA SER A 54 27.74 4.02 -19.78
C SER A 54 28.35 3.26 -20.96
N THR A 55 27.63 2.29 -21.53
CA THR A 55 28.02 1.62 -22.78
C THR A 55 27.70 2.55 -23.95
N ASP A 56 28.73 3.11 -24.60
CA ASP A 56 28.63 4.07 -25.73
C ASP A 56 28.25 3.38 -27.07
N GLU A 57 27.47 2.30 -27.01
CA GLU A 57 26.94 1.63 -28.20
C GLU A 57 25.65 2.33 -28.66
N LYS A 58 25.80 3.22 -29.66
CA LYS A 58 24.71 3.92 -30.36
C LYS A 58 23.94 3.01 -31.31
N SER A 59 23.40 1.91 -30.80
CA SER A 59 22.43 1.09 -31.53
C SER A 59 21.01 1.58 -31.21
N GLU A 60 20.13 1.67 -32.21
CA GLU A 60 18.70 2.01 -32.02
C GLU A 60 18.04 1.13 -30.94
N PHE A 61 18.50 -0.12 -30.81
CA PHE A 61 18.04 -1.06 -29.79
C PHE A 61 18.37 -0.62 -28.35
N PHE A 62 19.47 0.10 -28.15
CA PHE A 62 19.88 0.63 -26.85
C PHE A 62 19.06 1.87 -26.45
N GLU A 63 18.68 2.72 -27.39
CA GLU A 63 17.77 3.86 -27.11
C GLU A 63 16.37 3.38 -26.72
N GLU A 64 15.81 2.41 -27.43
CA GLU A 64 14.47 1.87 -27.13
C GLU A 64 14.45 1.18 -25.74
N LYS A 65 15.52 0.45 -25.40
CA LYS A 65 15.70 -0.16 -24.08
C LYS A 65 15.83 0.90 -22.97
N ARG A 66 16.59 1.99 -23.20
CA ARG A 66 16.70 3.09 -22.23
C ARG A 66 15.34 3.77 -21.98
N ALA A 67 14.57 4.05 -23.04
CA ALA A 67 13.24 4.65 -22.92
C ALA A 67 12.29 3.76 -22.10
N MET A 68 12.29 2.45 -22.34
CA MET A 68 11.49 1.48 -21.58
C MET A 68 11.89 1.41 -20.10
N LEU A 69 13.18 1.43 -19.78
CA LEU A 69 13.67 1.44 -18.39
C LEU A 69 13.26 2.73 -17.66
N TYR A 70 13.30 3.88 -18.35
CA TYR A 70 12.91 5.17 -17.80
C TYR A 70 11.42 5.24 -17.44
N ASP A 71 10.55 4.76 -18.35
CA ASP A 71 9.10 4.69 -18.11
C ASP A 71 8.74 3.77 -16.92
N GLN A 72 9.44 2.64 -16.78
CA GLN A 72 9.27 1.77 -15.61
C GLN A 72 9.72 2.44 -14.31
N LEU A 73 10.81 3.21 -14.35
CA LEU A 73 11.35 3.92 -13.18
C LEU A 73 10.37 5.00 -12.69
N ASP A 74 9.79 5.77 -13.61
CA ASP A 74 8.81 6.81 -13.28
C ASP A 74 7.54 6.20 -12.64
N LYS A 75 7.03 5.11 -13.21
CA LYS A 75 5.88 4.37 -12.66
C LYS A 75 6.15 3.85 -11.25
N LEU A 76 7.30 3.22 -11.01
CA LEU A 76 7.67 2.70 -9.69
C LEU A 76 7.86 3.83 -8.66
N THR A 77 8.44 4.94 -9.07
CA THR A 77 8.63 6.12 -8.23
C THR A 77 7.29 6.74 -7.83
N SER A 78 6.35 6.84 -8.79
CA SER A 78 5.00 7.32 -8.51
C SER A 78 4.26 6.43 -7.50
N ARG A 79 4.38 5.12 -7.64
CA ARG A 79 3.83 4.15 -6.67
C ARG A 79 4.43 4.32 -5.28
N SER A 80 5.76 4.44 -5.20
CA SER A 80 6.47 4.68 -3.93
C SER A 80 5.89 5.87 -3.16
N ARG A 81 5.63 7.00 -3.84
CA ARG A 81 5.01 8.19 -3.23
C ARG A 81 3.62 7.91 -2.64
N LEU A 82 2.83 7.08 -3.32
CA LEU A 82 1.48 6.74 -2.87
C LEU A 82 1.50 5.83 -1.63
N LEU A 83 2.42 4.84 -1.58
CA LEU A 83 2.66 4.04 -0.38
C LEU A 83 3.15 4.90 0.79
N GLN A 84 4.04 5.87 0.53
CA GLN A 84 4.53 6.77 1.56
C GLN A 84 3.40 7.61 2.16
N ARG A 85 2.51 8.17 1.31
CA ARG A 85 1.32 8.91 1.79
C ARG A 85 0.38 8.03 2.61
N ALA A 86 0.18 6.77 2.22
CA ALA A 86 -0.61 5.81 3.00
C ALA A 86 0.02 5.55 4.38
N LEU A 87 1.33 5.33 4.43
CA LEU A 87 2.08 5.15 5.68
C LEU A 87 1.94 6.36 6.61
N THR A 88 2.15 7.57 6.10
CA THR A 88 1.99 8.80 6.88
C THR A 88 0.57 8.89 7.46
N THR A 89 -0.45 8.56 6.68
CA THR A 89 -1.84 8.58 7.14
C THR A 89 -2.08 7.56 8.26
N PHE A 90 -1.51 6.35 8.17
CA PHE A 90 -1.64 5.37 9.24
C PHE A 90 -0.91 5.79 10.52
N TYR A 91 0.27 6.41 10.41
CA TYR A 91 0.97 6.96 11.57
C TYR A 91 0.15 8.08 12.24
N LEU A 92 -0.53 8.93 11.46
CA LEU A 92 -1.47 9.92 12.00
C LEU A 92 -2.65 9.25 12.72
N ALA A 93 -3.24 8.20 12.13
CA ALA A 93 -4.33 7.44 12.77
C ALA A 93 -3.89 6.84 14.11
N VAL A 94 -2.71 6.21 14.16
CA VAL A 94 -2.12 5.67 15.40
C VAL A 94 -1.93 6.77 16.43
N GLY A 95 -1.34 7.91 16.05
CA GLY A 95 -1.15 9.04 16.95
C GLY A 95 -2.46 9.53 17.56
N VAL A 96 -3.52 9.64 16.75
CA VAL A 96 -4.85 10.04 17.22
C VAL A 96 -5.49 8.98 18.12
N PHE A 97 -5.33 7.68 17.85
CA PHE A 97 -5.84 6.63 18.75
C PHE A 97 -5.09 6.57 20.08
N VAL A 98 -3.78 6.83 20.08
CA VAL A 98 -3.01 6.99 21.33
C VAL A 98 -3.53 8.20 22.11
N ALA A 99 -3.74 9.34 21.43
CA ALA A 99 -4.33 10.54 22.05
C ALA A 99 -5.74 10.26 22.60
N THR A 100 -6.54 9.46 21.89
CA THR A 100 -7.87 9.03 22.33
C THR A 100 -7.77 8.23 23.64
N SER A 101 -6.85 7.26 23.70
CA SER A 101 -6.62 6.44 24.91
C SER A 101 -6.20 7.29 26.11
N VAL A 102 -5.30 8.26 25.90
CA VAL A 102 -4.89 9.23 26.93
C VAL A 102 -6.08 10.10 27.37
N ALA A 103 -6.88 10.59 26.42
CA ALA A 103 -8.06 11.39 26.71
C ALA A 103 -9.10 10.65 27.57
N ILE A 104 -9.30 9.33 27.34
CA ILE A 104 -10.16 8.49 28.19
C ILE A 104 -9.67 8.53 29.64
N GLY A 105 -8.37 8.35 29.88
CA GLY A 105 -7.78 8.38 31.21
C GLY A 105 -7.89 9.76 31.88
N VAL A 106 -7.65 10.84 31.13
CA VAL A 106 -7.77 12.22 31.63
C VAL A 106 -9.22 12.55 32.03
N VAL A 107 -10.19 12.25 31.16
CA VAL A 107 -11.61 12.50 31.46
C VAL A 107 -12.08 11.75 32.71
N ALA A 108 -11.59 10.52 32.89
CA ALA A 108 -11.89 9.72 34.09
C ALA A 108 -11.34 10.36 35.38
N PHE A 109 -10.17 10.99 35.31
CA PHE A 109 -9.54 11.64 36.47
C PHE A 109 -10.22 12.97 36.84
N PHE A 110 -10.66 13.76 35.84
CA PHE A 110 -11.26 15.10 36.04
C PHE A 110 -12.79 15.11 36.18
N GLY A 111 -13.42 13.95 36.37
CA GLY A 111 -14.86 13.87 36.69
C GLY A 111 -15.81 14.16 35.52
N GLY A 112 -15.45 13.78 34.29
CA GLY A 112 -16.44 13.59 33.21
C GLY A 112 -16.93 14.85 32.45
N HIS A 113 -16.53 16.06 32.84
CA HIS A 113 -16.97 17.32 32.18
C HIS A 113 -16.67 17.38 30.67
N ALA A 114 -15.72 16.58 30.16
CA ALA A 114 -15.29 16.57 28.77
C ALA A 114 -15.40 15.19 28.10
N SER A 115 -16.45 14.42 28.42
CA SER A 115 -16.65 13.05 27.92
C SER A 115 -16.80 12.92 26.39
N TRP A 116 -17.04 14.03 25.68
CA TRP A 116 -17.11 14.04 24.22
C TRP A 116 -15.73 14.01 23.53
N ILE A 117 -14.66 14.43 24.22
CA ILE A 117 -13.31 14.55 23.63
C ILE A 117 -12.77 13.19 23.15
N PRO A 118 -12.82 12.10 23.94
CA PRO A 118 -12.38 10.79 23.49
C PRO A 118 -13.18 10.26 22.30
N VAL A 119 -14.48 10.57 22.24
CA VAL A 119 -15.35 10.14 21.14
C VAL A 119 -14.96 10.86 19.84
N ALA A 120 -14.80 12.18 19.90
CA ALA A 120 -14.42 12.99 18.75
C ALA A 120 -13.02 12.62 18.22
N THR A 121 -12.05 12.48 19.12
CA THR A 121 -10.68 12.06 18.74
C THR A 121 -10.67 10.64 18.18
N GLY A 122 -11.41 9.70 18.77
CA GLY A 122 -11.53 8.34 18.25
C GLY A 122 -12.12 8.29 16.84
N LEU A 123 -13.15 9.09 16.55
CA LEU A 123 -13.74 9.22 15.22
C LEU A 123 -12.76 9.82 14.20
N ILE A 124 -11.99 10.83 14.58
CA ILE A 124 -10.94 11.41 13.71
C ILE A 124 -9.87 10.35 13.38
N GLY A 125 -9.45 9.57 14.38
CA GLY A 125 -8.50 8.46 14.16
C GLY A 125 -9.05 7.41 13.20
N ALA A 126 -10.32 7.04 13.35
CA ALA A 126 -11.00 6.11 12.46
C ALA A 126 -11.12 6.65 11.03
N PHE A 127 -11.35 7.96 10.86
CA PHE A 127 -11.36 8.60 9.56
C PHE A 127 -9.99 8.54 8.85
N PHE A 128 -8.90 8.82 9.58
CA PHE A 128 -7.55 8.66 9.03
C PHE A 128 -7.24 7.21 8.65
N LEU A 129 -7.61 6.25 9.51
CA LEU A 129 -7.47 4.83 9.20
C LEU A 129 -8.21 4.46 7.90
N PHE A 130 -9.46 4.90 7.77
CA PHE A 130 -10.29 4.66 6.59
C PHE A 130 -9.68 5.28 5.32
N TYR A 131 -9.26 6.54 5.42
CA TYR A 131 -8.60 7.24 4.30
C TYR A 131 -7.30 6.53 3.88
N GLY A 132 -6.46 6.14 4.84
CA GLY A 132 -5.23 5.38 4.58
C GLY A 132 -5.50 4.03 3.92
N SER A 133 -6.56 3.33 4.35
CA SER A 133 -7.00 2.08 3.73
C SER A 133 -7.47 2.28 2.28
N MET A 134 -8.23 3.35 1.99
CA MET A 134 -8.58 3.69 0.61
C MET A 134 -7.34 3.93 -0.26
N LEU A 135 -6.33 4.65 0.25
CA LEU A 135 -5.07 4.85 -0.47
C LEU A 135 -4.39 3.52 -0.83
N LEU A 136 -4.39 2.54 0.07
CA LEU A 136 -3.86 1.21 -0.23
C LEU A 136 -4.67 0.48 -1.31
N VAL A 137 -6.00 0.64 -1.33
CA VAL A 137 -6.84 0.06 -2.38
C VAL A 137 -6.52 0.68 -3.74
N PHE A 138 -6.31 2.00 -3.79
CA PHE A 138 -5.88 2.68 -5.02
C PHE A 138 -4.50 2.22 -5.48
N GLU A 139 -3.54 2.05 -4.57
CA GLU A 139 -2.22 1.48 -4.86
C GLU A 139 -2.34 0.09 -5.48
N ALA A 140 -3.12 -0.79 -4.85
CA ALA A 140 -3.30 -2.16 -5.28
C ALA A 140 -3.93 -2.22 -6.68
N ARG A 141 -4.89 -1.33 -6.98
CA ARG A 141 -5.49 -1.21 -8.32
C ARG A 141 -4.47 -0.74 -9.35
N LEU A 142 -3.64 0.25 -9.02
CA LEU A 142 -2.60 0.74 -9.92
C LEU A 142 -1.54 -0.34 -10.20
N ALA A 143 -1.14 -1.08 -9.15
CA ALA A 143 -0.25 -2.22 -9.24
C ALA A 143 -0.79 -3.29 -10.18
N LEU A 144 -2.06 -3.69 -10.00
CA LEU A 144 -2.73 -4.67 -10.86
C LEU A 144 -2.78 -4.20 -12.31
N SER A 145 -3.12 -2.93 -12.58
CA SER A 145 -3.16 -2.41 -13.96
C SER A 145 -1.79 -2.49 -14.65
N THR A 146 -0.71 -2.23 -13.90
CA THR A 146 0.66 -2.29 -14.42
C THR A 146 1.08 -3.73 -14.69
N THR A 147 0.76 -4.66 -13.78
CA THR A 147 1.03 -6.09 -13.97
C THR A 147 0.24 -6.68 -15.13
N HIS A 148 -1.01 -6.28 -15.33
CA HIS A 148 -1.78 -6.71 -16.50
C HIS A 148 -1.14 -6.23 -17.81
N ALA A 149 -0.66 -4.97 -17.85
CA ALA A 149 0.06 -4.45 -19.02
C ALA A 149 1.40 -5.18 -19.28
N GLU A 150 2.19 -5.47 -18.23
CA GLU A 150 3.42 -6.29 -18.35
C GLU A 150 3.11 -7.70 -18.84
N MET A 151 2.06 -8.34 -18.32
CA MET A 151 1.67 -9.70 -18.68
C MET A 151 1.13 -9.78 -20.13
N ASP A 152 0.38 -8.78 -20.58
CA ASP A 152 -0.06 -8.64 -21.97
C ASP A 152 1.13 -8.46 -22.92
N PHE A 153 2.15 -7.70 -22.51
CA PHE A 153 3.38 -7.53 -23.28
C PHE A 153 4.16 -8.86 -23.36
N ILE A 154 4.35 -9.55 -22.24
CA ILE A 154 5.02 -10.87 -22.21
C ILE A 154 4.26 -11.87 -23.09
N TRP A 155 2.92 -11.87 -23.06
CA TRP A 155 2.12 -12.76 -23.91
C TRP A 155 2.30 -12.48 -25.41
N ARG A 156 2.35 -11.20 -25.81
CA ARG A 156 2.61 -10.81 -27.20
C ARG A 156 4.02 -11.19 -27.65
N THR A 157 5.01 -10.99 -26.79
CA THR A 157 6.42 -11.32 -27.07
C THR A 157 6.66 -12.82 -27.09
N SER A 158 6.04 -13.58 -26.17
CA SER A 158 6.07 -15.04 -26.14
C SER A 158 5.48 -15.65 -27.42
N LYS A 159 4.37 -15.12 -27.93
CA LYS A 159 3.81 -15.56 -29.24
C LYS A 159 4.74 -15.35 -30.43
N ARG A 160 5.71 -14.42 -30.35
CA ARG A 160 6.69 -14.18 -31.43
C ARG A 160 7.93 -15.07 -31.32
N LEU A 161 8.29 -15.49 -30.11
CA LEU A 161 9.53 -16.24 -29.82
C LEU A 161 9.33 -17.74 -29.61
N VAL A 162 8.11 -18.19 -29.34
CA VAL A 162 7.81 -19.62 -29.11
C VAL A 162 7.67 -20.34 -30.46
N PRO A 163 8.55 -21.32 -30.78
CA PRO A 163 8.39 -22.17 -31.96
C PRO A 163 7.08 -22.97 -31.84
N LYS A 164 6.40 -23.17 -32.99
CA LYS A 164 5.04 -23.74 -33.06
C LYS A 164 4.86 -25.08 -32.34
N GLU A 165 5.94 -25.85 -32.19
CA GLU A 165 5.98 -27.17 -31.53
C GLU A 165 5.71 -27.11 -30.00
N LEU A 166 6.12 -26.04 -29.31
CA LEU A 166 5.87 -25.88 -27.86
C LEU A 166 4.48 -25.29 -27.57
N ALA A 167 3.86 -24.61 -28.53
CA ALA A 167 2.52 -24.02 -28.40
C ALA A 167 1.41 -25.09 -28.43
N GLU A 168 1.64 -26.23 -29.10
CA GLU A 168 0.68 -27.34 -29.14
C GLU A 168 0.71 -28.22 -27.90
N GLN A 169 1.85 -28.31 -27.20
CA GLN A 169 2.02 -29.17 -26.04
C GLN A 169 1.41 -28.59 -24.75
N HIS A 170 1.20 -27.27 -24.70
CA HIS A 170 0.66 -26.60 -23.52
C HIS A 170 -0.79 -26.13 -23.77
N LYS A 171 -1.77 -26.97 -23.40
CA LYS A 171 -3.18 -26.54 -23.31
C LYS A 171 -3.27 -25.42 -22.28
N THR A 172 -3.49 -24.20 -22.77
CA THR A 172 -3.71 -23.01 -21.96
C THR A 172 -4.84 -23.25 -20.98
N HIS A 173 -4.51 -23.23 -19.68
CA HIS A 173 -5.51 -23.21 -18.63
C HIS A 173 -6.12 -21.80 -18.61
N PHE A 174 -7.08 -21.55 -19.50
CA PHE A 174 -7.84 -20.30 -19.52
C PHE A 174 -8.68 -20.22 -18.24
N VAL A 175 -8.19 -19.51 -17.23
CA VAL A 175 -9.05 -19.03 -16.16
C VAL A 175 -9.88 -17.89 -16.76
N HIS A 176 -11.15 -18.17 -17.03
CA HIS A 176 -12.13 -17.17 -17.47
C HIS A 176 -12.33 -16.10 -16.39
N PHE A 177 -11.44 -15.11 -16.32
CA PHE A 177 -11.75 -13.86 -15.63
C PHE A 177 -12.62 -13.02 -16.56
N ARG A 178 -13.92 -13.19 -16.35
CA ARG A 178 -15.06 -12.51 -16.96
C ARG A 178 -14.76 -11.03 -17.23
N ARG A 179 -14.60 -10.69 -18.51
CA ARG A 179 -14.59 -9.31 -19.01
C ARG A 179 -16.02 -8.78 -18.89
N ARG A 180 -16.33 -8.00 -17.86
CA ARG A 180 -17.57 -7.21 -17.84
C ARG A 180 -17.34 -6.02 -18.75
N ARG A 181 -17.89 -6.14 -19.95
CA ARG A 181 -18.10 -5.07 -20.92
C ARG A 181 -19.48 -4.53 -20.57
N ASP A 182 -19.56 -3.29 -20.13
CA ASP A 182 -20.83 -2.55 -20.11
C ASP A 182 -20.57 -1.26 -20.89
N ASP A 183 -21.55 -0.95 -21.74
CA ASP A 183 -21.56 -0.06 -22.89
C ASP A 183 -21.48 1.44 -22.57
#